data_AF-A0A2D6WK62-F1
#
_entry.id   AF-A0A2D6WK62-F1
#
_cell.length_a   1.000
_cell.length_b   1.000
_cell.length_c   1.000
_cell.angle_alpha   90.00
_cell.angle_beta   90.00
_cell.angle_gamma   90.00
#
_symmetry.space_group_name_H-M   'P 1'
#
loop_
_entity.id
_entity.type
_entity.pdbx_description
1 polymer ?
#
loop_
_entity_poly.entity_id
_entity_poly.type
_entity_poly.pdbx_seq_one_letter_code
_entity_poly.pdbx_strand_id
1 'polypeptide(L)'
;MVRASHYPLIEEIEAKLTPLDAFALLKDKRFSFFLDSGMDPHKLGRYSFIGSDPFMVFSARGNEGTISQGSKKRSSSGNPFDVLG
;
A
#
# COMPACT_ATOMS: atom_id res chain seq x y z
N MET A 1 -18.93 -11.78 -15.37
CA MET A 1 -17.69 -11.09 -14.97
C MET A 1 -16.93 -12.02 -14.04
N VAL A 2 -15.80 -12.58 -14.47
CA VAL A 2 -15.01 -13.49 -13.63
C VAL A 2 -14.25 -12.66 -12.60
N ARG A 3 -14.49 -12.91 -11.31
CA ARG A 3 -13.64 -12.34 -10.24
C ARG A 3 -12.26 -12.99 -10.36
N ALA A 4 -11.25 -12.22 -10.74
CA ALA A 4 -9.87 -12.66 -10.62
C ALA A 4 -9.51 -12.71 -9.13
N SER A 5 -9.33 -13.91 -8.60
CA SER A 5 -8.81 -14.11 -7.24
C SER A 5 -7.30 -13.86 -7.26
N HIS A 6 -6.85 -12.86 -6.51
CA HIS A 6 -5.43 -12.61 -6.28
C HIS A 6 -5.05 -13.32 -4.97
N TYR A 7 -4.26 -14.38 -5.06
CA TYR A 7 -3.76 -15.10 -3.89
C TYR A 7 -2.37 -14.57 -3.52
N PRO A 8 -2.15 -14.16 -2.25
CA PRO A 8 -0.83 -13.76 -1.82
C PRO A 8 0.10 -14.97 -1.78
N LEU A 9 1.30 -14.84 -2.35
CA LEU A 9 2.40 -15.74 -2.05
C LEU A 9 3.07 -15.24 -0.76
N ILE A 10 3.14 -16.10 0.25
CA ILE A 10 3.61 -15.75 1.59
C ILE A 10 4.79 -16.65 1.96
N GLU A 11 5.84 -16.03 2.47
CA GLU A 11 6.99 -16.69 3.08
C GLU A 11 7.28 -16.00 4.42
N GLU A 12 7.46 -16.78 5.47
CA GLU A 12 7.90 -16.28 6.78
C GLU A 12 9.42 -16.32 6.82
N ILE A 13 10.04 -15.22 7.24
CA ILE A 13 11.49 -15.07 7.31
C ILE A 13 11.92 -14.84 8.76
N GLU A 14 12.95 -15.56 9.20
CA GLU A 14 13.62 -15.26 10.47
C GLU A 14 14.61 -14.10 10.26
N ALA A 15 14.26 -12.91 10.75
CA ALA A 15 15.11 -11.73 10.69
C ALA A 15 15.30 -11.12 12.07
N LYS A 16 16.54 -10.74 12.41
CA LYS A 16 16.87 -9.97 13.61
C LYS A 16 16.79 -8.46 13.34
N LEU A 17 15.69 -8.01 12.74
CA LEU A 17 15.45 -6.62 12.38
C LEU A 17 14.29 -6.07 13.20
N THR A 18 14.42 -4.84 13.71
CA THR A 18 13.24 -4.11 14.15
C THR A 18 12.39 -3.73 12.93
N PRO A 19 11.09 -3.42 13.09
CA PRO A 19 10.27 -2.95 11.98
C PRO A 19 10.87 -1.73 11.27
N LEU A 20 11.52 -0.82 12.01
CA LEU A 20 12.18 0.35 11.43
C LEU A 20 13.43 -0.03 10.63
N ASP A 21 14.23 -0.99 11.10
CA ASP A 21 15.37 -1.51 10.34
C ASP A 21 14.92 -2.17 9.05
N ALA A 22 13.84 -2.96 9.09
CA ALA A 22 13.25 -3.56 7.90
C ALA A 22 12.76 -2.50 6.90
N PHE A 23 12.13 -1.42 7.37
CA PHE A 23 11.70 -0.32 6.50
C PHE A 23 12.88 0.43 5.89
N ALA A 24 13.98 0.64 6.64
CA ALA A 24 15.15 1.33 6.14
C ALA A 24 15.76 0.67 4.88
N LEU A 25 15.61 -0.65 4.73
CA LEU A 25 16.03 -1.41 3.54
C LEU A 25 15.15 -1.16 2.30
N LEU A 26 13.93 -0.65 2.50
CA LEU A 26 12.91 -0.46 1.46
C LEU A 26 12.56 1.02 1.22
N LYS A 27 13.08 1.93 2.03
CA LYS A 27 12.69 3.36 2.08
C LYS A 27 12.88 4.12 0.76
N ASP A 28 13.81 3.67 -0.09
CA ASP A 28 14.13 4.34 -1.35
C ASP A 28 13.30 3.78 -2.53
N LYS A 29 12.41 2.80 -2.27
CA LYS A 29 11.51 2.25 -3.28
C LYS A 29 10.33 3.19 -3.56
N ARG A 30 9.74 3.05 -4.75
CA ARG A 30 8.65 3.91 -5.20
C ARG A 30 7.41 3.66 -4.34
N PHE A 31 6.79 4.74 -3.84
CA PHE A 31 5.62 4.66 -2.93
C PHE A 31 5.87 3.77 -1.70
N SER A 32 7.09 3.75 -1.16
CA SER A 32 7.38 3.06 0.09
C SER A 32 6.58 3.68 1.25
N PHE A 33 5.96 2.85 2.07
CA PHE A 33 5.26 3.27 3.26
C PHE A 33 5.58 2.35 4.45
N PHE A 34 5.42 2.91 5.65
CA PHE A 34 5.52 2.22 6.91
C PHE A 34 4.32 2.58 7.78
N LEU A 35 3.50 1.59 8.11
CA LEU A 35 2.39 1.73 9.05
C LEU A 35 2.77 0.98 10.31
N ASP A 36 3.14 1.71 11.34
CA ASP A 36 3.36 1.13 12.66
C ASP A 36 2.12 1.25 13.51
N SER A 37 1.84 0.25 14.32
CA SER A 37 0.77 0.37 15.30
C SER A 37 1.17 1.39 16.36
N GLY A 38 0.38 2.45 16.51
CA GLY A 38 0.62 3.52 17.47
C GLY A 38 0.84 2.99 18.89
N MET A 39 1.75 3.64 19.62
CA MET A 39 2.17 3.31 20.98
C MET A 39 1.07 3.61 22.03
N ASP A 40 -0.07 2.92 22.03
CA ASP A 40 -0.86 2.78 23.26
C ASP A 40 -0.32 1.54 24.02
N PRO A 41 0.39 1.73 25.16
CA PRO A 41 0.96 0.63 25.94
C PRO A 41 -0.11 -0.33 26.50
N HIS A 42 -1.37 0.10 26.56
CA HIS A 42 -2.49 -0.65 27.10
C HIS A 42 -3.41 -1.25 26.04
N LYS A 43 -3.34 -0.77 24.78
CA LYS A 43 -4.18 -1.23 23.66
C LYS A 43 -3.44 -1.18 22.32
N LEU A 44 -2.69 -2.24 22.03
CA LEU A 44 -2.37 -2.75 20.68
C LEU A 44 -1.46 -1.90 19.78
N GLY A 45 -0.33 -2.50 19.41
CA GLY A 45 -0.35 -3.32 18.20
C GLY A 45 0.88 -4.22 18.05
N ARG A 46 0.64 -5.42 17.52
CA ARG A 46 1.62 -6.50 17.42
C ARG A 46 2.40 -6.47 16.11
N TYR A 47 1.92 -5.71 15.13
CA TYR A 47 2.37 -5.78 13.76
C TYR A 47 2.56 -4.39 13.18
N SER A 48 3.64 -4.24 12.42
CA SER A 48 3.85 -3.12 11.51
C SER A 48 3.70 -3.62 10.07
N PHE A 49 3.21 -2.77 9.17
CA PHE A 49 3.08 -3.07 7.75
C PHE A 49 4.03 -2.20 6.95
N ILE A 50 4.81 -2.84 6.08
CA ILE A 50 5.68 -2.17 5.12
C ILE A 50 5.23 -2.57 3.73
N GLY A 51 5.14 -1.59 2.84
CA GLY A 51 4.82 -1.84 1.43
C GLY A 51 5.53 -0.84 0.53
N SER A 52 5.69 -1.22 -0.73
CA SER A 52 6.30 -0.41 -1.79
C SER A 52 5.88 -0.97 -3.16
N ASP A 53 6.22 -0.26 -4.23
CA ASP A 53 6.00 -0.70 -5.61
C ASP A 53 4.57 -1.20 -5.91
N PRO A 54 3.54 -0.38 -5.63
CA PRO A 54 2.16 -0.78 -5.87
C PRO A 54 1.92 -1.05 -7.37
N PHE A 55 1.17 -2.12 -7.68
CA PHE A 55 0.80 -2.45 -9.06
C PHE A 55 -0.09 -1.37 -9.70
N MET A 56 -0.83 -0.61 -8.89
CA MET A 56 -1.72 0.47 -9.29
C MET A 56 -1.71 1.62 -8.28
N VAL A 57 -1.68 2.86 -8.76
CA VAL A 57 -1.79 4.08 -7.95
C VAL A 57 -2.99 4.88 -8.42
N PHE A 58 -3.89 5.19 -7.49
CA PHE A 58 -4.98 6.14 -7.70
C PHE A 58 -4.68 7.45 -6.97
N SER A 59 -4.87 8.58 -7.66
CA SER A 59 -4.72 9.92 -7.10
C SER A 59 -5.86 10.80 -7.57
N ALA A 60 -6.46 11.59 -6.66
CA ALA A 60 -7.52 12.53 -7.00
C ALA A 60 -7.21 13.94 -6.48
N ARG A 61 -7.61 14.95 -7.26
CA ARG A 61 -7.49 16.38 -6.93
C ARG A 61 -8.71 17.11 -7.48
N GLY A 62 -9.47 17.76 -6.61
CA GLY A 62 -10.73 18.39 -7.01
C GLY A 62 -11.68 17.34 -7.60
N ASN A 63 -12.20 17.62 -8.80
CA ASN A 63 -13.10 16.71 -9.52
C ASN A 63 -12.37 15.76 -10.49
N GLU A 64 -11.03 15.73 -10.48
CA GLU A 64 -10.22 14.92 -11.39
C GLU A 64 -9.50 13.79 -10.64
N GLY A 65 -9.57 12.59 -11.19
CA GLY A 65 -8.86 11.41 -10.73
C GLY A 65 -7.94 10.85 -11.80
N THR A 66 -6.90 10.17 -11.37
CA THR A 66 -5.92 9.50 -12.22
C THR A 66 -5.62 8.12 -11.65
N ILE A 67 -5.78 7.09 -12.47
CA ILE A 67 -5.39 5.72 -12.18
C ILE A 67 -4.17 5.38 -13.03
N SER A 68 -3.06 5.00 -12.39
CA SER A 68 -1.81 4.61 -13.05
C SER A 68 -1.50 3.13 -12.76
N GLN A 69 -1.37 2.30 -13.79
CA GLN A 69 -1.07 0.87 -13.69
C GLN A 69 0.02 0.51 -14.72
N GLY A 70 1.27 0.39 -14.25
CA GLY A 70 2.43 0.29 -15.15
C GLY A 70 2.53 1.52 -16.07
N SER A 71 2.60 1.29 -17.38
CA SER A 71 2.59 2.36 -18.39
C SER A 71 1.19 2.90 -18.73
N LYS A 72 0.12 2.24 -18.25
CA LYS A 72 -1.26 2.66 -18.53
C LYS A 72 -1.69 3.73 -17.54
N LYS A 73 -2.29 4.80 -18.06
CA LYS A 73 -2.88 5.88 -17.28
C LYS A 73 -4.30 6.11 -17.74
N ARG A 74 -5.25 6.25 -16.81
CA ARG A 74 -6.65 6.55 -17.07
C ARG A 74 -7.09 7.72 -16.22
N SER A 75 -7.86 8.63 -16.81
CA SER A 75 -8.50 9.72 -16.07
C SER A 75 -9.89 9.30 -15.62
N SER A 76 -10.31 9.83 -14.48
CA SER A 76 -11.68 9.72 -13.96
C SER A 76 -12.15 11.11 -13.51
N SER A 77 -13.46 11.28 -13.36
CA SER A 77 -14.05 12.50 -12.82
C SER A 77 -15.19 12.17 -11.87
N GLY A 78 -15.44 13.03 -10.89
CA GLY A 78 -16.49 12.83 -9.89
C GLY A 78 -15.95 12.38 -8.53
N ASN A 79 -16.81 11.73 -7.75
CA ASN A 79 -16.47 11.27 -6.41
C ASN A 79 -15.38 10.17 -6.47
N PRO A 80 -14.22 10.34 -5.81
CA PRO A 80 -13.14 9.36 -5.84
C PRO A 80 -13.53 8.00 -5.23
N PHE A 81 -14.51 7.95 -4.34
CA PHE A 81 -14.95 6.69 -3.73
C PHE A 81 -15.74 5.81 -4.71
N ASP A 82 -16.48 6.41 -5.65
CA ASP A 82 -17.20 5.66 -6.70
C ASP A 82 -16.24 4.93 -7.64
N VAL A 83 -15.01 5.43 -7.77
CA VAL A 83 -13.94 4.83 -8.57
C VAL A 83 -13.30 3.63 -7.84
N LEU A 84 -13.25 3.67 -6.50
CA LEU A 84 -12.61 2.64 -5.67
C LEU A 84 -13.53 1.43 -5.41
N GLY A 85 -14.85 1.62 -5.47
CA GLY A 85 -15.85 0.56 -5.33
C GLY A 85 -16.39 0.38 -3.92
#